data_AF-A0A6G0X5A0-F1
#
_entry.id   AF-A0A6G0X5A0-F1
#
_cell.length_a   1.000
_cell.length_b   1.000
_cell.length_c   1.000
_cell.angle_alpha   90.00
_cell.angle_beta   90.00
_cell.angle_gamma   90.00
#
_symmetry.space_group_name_H-M   'P 1'
#
loop_
_entity.id
_entity.type
_entity.pdbx_description
1 polymer ?
#
loop_
_entity_poly.entity_id
_entity_poly.type
_entity_poly.pdbx_seq_one_letter_code
_entity_poly.pdbx_strand_id
1 'polypeptide(L)'
;MESIEAKLRLARYKNFDPFYEGLLRSPPSKLAMATGRLSIGAPSFPLSKAFQSTPKAAPTELAFATDTISTLLALQQLDGRWNMDDAFLHAMHGLVPPCPPGVGSTMWATACALAALRRHPADFERLDLPCSKALTQVDAQVFEWAKQALPHIPNAANTVHRCFKQCVDKVA
;
A
#
# COMPACT_ATOMS: atom_id res chain seq x y z
N MET A 1 31.75 25.37 -26.74
CA MET A 1 32.43 25.71 -25.47
C MET A 1 31.37 25.96 -24.41
N GLU A 2 30.79 24.89 -23.86
CA GLU A 2 29.78 24.97 -22.79
C GLU A 2 30.27 24.11 -21.62
N SER A 3 31.00 24.70 -20.67
CA SER A 3 31.56 23.97 -19.51
C SER A 3 31.69 24.82 -18.24
N ILE A 4 30.92 25.91 -18.14
CA ILE A 4 30.96 26.82 -16.98
C ILE A 4 29.61 26.83 -16.24
N GLU A 5 28.49 26.79 -16.94
CA GLU A 5 27.16 26.82 -16.30
C GLU A 5 26.81 25.53 -15.54
N ALA A 6 27.33 24.37 -15.97
CA ALA A 6 27.17 23.11 -15.26
C ALA A 6 27.94 23.05 -13.93
N LYS A 7 29.05 23.80 -13.79
CA LYS A 7 29.84 23.86 -12.56
C LYS A 7 29.26 24.79 -11.49
N LEU A 8 28.40 25.73 -11.88
CA LEU A 8 27.76 26.67 -10.93
C LEU A 8 26.51 26.10 -10.26
N ARG A 9 25.88 25.06 -10.82
CA ARG A 9 24.68 24.44 -10.20
C ARG A 9 25.00 23.45 -9.07
N LEU A 10 26.20 22.87 -9.05
CA LEU A 10 26.64 21.95 -7.98
C LEU A 10 27.15 22.67 -6.72
N ALA A 11 27.41 23.98 -6.79
CA ALA A 11 27.86 24.76 -5.63
C ALA A 11 26.73 25.11 -4.64
N ARG A 12 25.44 24.96 -5.01
CA ARG A 12 24.30 25.32 -4.14
C ARG A 12 23.93 24.28 -3.08
N TYR A 13 24.55 23.09 -3.09
CA TYR A 13 24.30 22.03 -2.10
C TYR A 13 25.45 21.83 -1.12
N LYS A 14 26.22 22.89 -0.84
CA LYS A 14 27.26 22.89 0.21
C LYS A 14 26.77 23.37 1.59
N ASN A 15 25.47 23.54 1.77
CA ASN A 15 24.93 23.78 3.11
C ASN A 15 24.69 22.42 3.75
N PHE A 16 25.75 21.96 4.42
CA PHE A 16 25.70 20.89 5.42
C PHE A 16 24.45 21.06 6.28
N ASP A 17 23.67 19.99 6.31
CA ASP A 17 22.45 19.87 7.09
C ASP A 17 22.76 20.18 8.57
N PRO A 18 22.12 21.20 9.19
CA PRO A 18 22.32 21.53 10.61
C PRO A 18 22.05 20.34 11.53
N PHE A 19 21.27 19.36 11.06
CA PHE A 19 21.08 18.08 11.75
C PHE A 19 22.37 17.26 11.86
N TYR A 20 23.20 17.24 10.82
CA TYR A 20 24.46 16.48 10.77
C TYR A 20 25.54 17.11 11.67
N GLU A 21 25.63 18.45 11.72
CA GLU A 21 26.46 19.13 12.72
C GLU A 21 25.97 18.85 14.15
N GLY A 22 24.65 18.82 14.36
CA GLY A 22 24.04 18.51 15.65
C GLY A 22 24.40 17.11 16.15
N LEU A 23 24.40 16.12 15.26
CA LEU A 23 24.82 14.74 15.56
C LEU A 23 26.30 14.66 15.96
N LEU A 24 27.18 15.36 15.25
CA LEU A 24 28.63 15.37 15.54
C LEU A 24 28.99 16.11 16.83
N ARG A 25 28.21 17.13 17.21
CA ARG A 25 28.44 17.92 18.44
C ARG A 25 27.71 17.38 19.68
N SER A 26 26.73 16.49 19.50
CA SER A 26 25.98 15.95 20.65
C SER A 26 26.88 15.04 21.50
N PRO A 27 26.94 15.25 22.84
CA PRO A 27 27.73 14.38 23.71
C PRO A 27 27.15 12.96 23.69
N PRO A 28 28.00 11.92 23.78
CA PRO A 28 27.54 10.54 23.81
C PRO A 28 26.56 10.34 24.96
N SER A 29 25.50 9.59 24.73
CA SER A 29 24.46 9.37 25.74
C SER A 29 25.04 8.69 26.99
N LYS A 30 24.53 9.05 28.17
CA LYS A 30 24.98 8.47 29.46
C LYS A 30 24.89 6.93 29.48
N LEU A 31 23.95 6.38 28.73
CA LEU A 31 23.73 4.94 28.60
C LEU A 31 24.84 4.26 27.75
N ALA A 32 25.39 4.97 26.75
CA ALA A 32 26.56 4.51 25.99
C ALA A 32 27.87 4.61 26.78
N MET A 33 28.03 5.64 27.62
CA MET A 33 29.19 5.74 28.53
C MET A 33 29.19 4.64 29.59
N ALA A 34 28.03 4.34 30.20
CA ALA A 34 27.92 3.32 31.23
C ALA A 34 28.20 1.89 30.73
N THR A 35 27.99 1.64 29.43
CA THR A 35 28.13 0.30 28.81
C THR A 35 29.49 0.08 28.15
N GLY A 36 30.39 1.06 28.16
CA GLY A 36 31.74 0.94 27.61
C GLY A 36 31.80 0.74 26.08
N ARG A 37 30.66 0.81 25.39
CA ARG A 37 30.56 0.68 23.92
C ARG A 37 30.70 2.04 23.25
N LEU A 38 31.85 2.67 23.44
CA LEU A 38 32.22 3.89 22.75
C LEU A 38 32.67 3.53 21.32
N SER A 39 31.78 3.72 20.36
CA SER A 39 32.03 3.54 18.92
C SER A 39 32.92 4.64 18.33
N ILE A 40 33.95 5.11 19.04
CA ILE A 40 34.83 6.21 18.59
C ILE A 40 36.10 5.68 17.89
N GLY A 41 36.41 4.38 18.00
CA GLY A 41 37.71 3.84 17.58
C GLY A 41 37.73 2.75 16.50
N ALA A 42 36.60 2.29 15.95
CA ALA A 42 36.61 1.18 14.99
C ALA A 42 35.90 1.55 13.68
N PRO A 43 36.62 1.75 12.56
CA PRO A 43 36.04 2.09 11.26
C PRO A 43 35.38 0.89 10.54
N SER A 44 34.93 -0.12 11.29
CA SER A 44 34.12 -1.20 10.73
C SER A 44 33.08 -1.66 11.76
N PHE A 45 32.11 -0.79 12.04
CA PHE A 45 30.82 -1.32 12.47
C PHE A 45 30.17 -1.89 11.21
N PRO A 46 30.02 -3.22 11.04
CA PRO A 46 29.31 -3.76 9.89
C PRO A 46 27.83 -3.42 10.08
N LEU A 47 27.41 -2.25 9.58
CA LEU A 47 26.00 -1.84 9.49
C LEU A 47 25.15 -2.92 8.79
N SER A 48 25.77 -3.75 7.96
CA SER A 48 25.18 -4.94 7.33
C SER A 48 24.68 -6.01 8.31
N LYS A 49 25.18 -6.07 9.56
CA LYS A 49 24.67 -7.01 10.58
C LYS A 49 23.53 -6.45 11.42
N ALA A 50 23.49 -5.13 11.63
CA ALA A 50 22.39 -4.48 12.36
C ALA A 50 21.17 -4.26 11.46
N PHE A 51 21.40 -3.99 10.18
CA PHE A 51 20.41 -4.00 9.11
C PHE A 51 20.56 -5.28 8.30
N GLN A 52 20.37 -6.45 8.93
CA GLN A 52 19.84 -7.55 8.15
C GLN A 52 18.45 -7.08 7.74
N SER A 53 18.35 -6.50 6.55
CA SER A 53 17.11 -6.58 5.81
C SER A 53 16.85 -8.08 5.71
N THR A 54 16.07 -8.64 6.63
CA THR A 54 15.20 -9.74 6.24
C THR A 54 14.64 -9.29 4.90
N PRO A 55 14.88 -10.01 3.78
CA PRO A 55 14.18 -9.69 2.56
C PRO A 55 12.72 -9.77 2.97
N LYS A 56 12.11 -8.60 3.21
CA LYS A 56 10.67 -8.45 3.30
C LYS A 56 10.28 -9.04 1.99
N ALA A 57 9.69 -10.25 2.03
CA ALA A 57 9.26 -10.97 0.85
C ALA A 57 8.70 -9.89 -0.06
N ALA A 58 9.39 -9.67 -1.19
CA ALA A 58 8.99 -8.63 -2.12
C ALA A 58 7.49 -8.84 -2.26
N PRO A 59 6.63 -7.83 -2.00
CA PRO A 59 5.20 -8.01 -2.19
C PRO A 59 5.12 -8.57 -3.59
N THR A 60 4.65 -9.82 -3.71
CA THR A 60 4.58 -10.53 -4.98
C THR A 60 4.04 -9.50 -5.95
N GLU A 61 4.85 -9.03 -6.89
CA GLU A 61 4.40 -8.05 -7.86
C GLU A 61 3.24 -8.76 -8.53
N LEU A 62 2.02 -8.37 -8.15
CA LEU A 62 0.78 -8.93 -8.65
C LEU A 62 0.87 -8.71 -10.14
N ALA A 63 1.22 -9.77 -10.86
CA ALA A 63 1.53 -9.75 -12.28
C ALA A 63 0.50 -8.86 -12.97
N PHE A 64 0.95 -7.67 -13.40
CA PHE A 64 0.15 -6.51 -13.81
C PHE A 64 -1.29 -6.90 -14.17
N ALA A 65 -2.14 -7.03 -13.16
CA ALA A 65 -3.51 -7.42 -13.39
C ALA A 65 -4.17 -6.19 -14.00
N THR A 66 -4.38 -6.27 -15.31
CA THR A 66 -4.89 -5.17 -16.13
C THR A 66 -6.26 -4.70 -15.64
N ASP A 67 -7.01 -5.59 -14.99
CA ASP A 67 -8.39 -5.35 -14.56
C ASP A 67 -8.56 -5.59 -13.05
N THR A 68 -9.46 -4.82 -12.43
CA THR A 68 -9.80 -4.89 -11.00
C THR A 68 -10.31 -6.26 -10.56
N ILE A 69 -10.94 -6.99 -11.47
CA ILE A 69 -11.41 -8.35 -11.21
C ILE A 69 -10.24 -9.30 -11.01
N SER A 70 -9.23 -9.22 -11.88
CA SER A 70 -8.05 -10.08 -11.82
C SER A 70 -7.22 -9.81 -10.57
N THR A 71 -7.09 -8.54 -10.16
CA THR A 71 -6.43 -8.19 -8.88
C THR A 71 -7.21 -8.76 -7.68
N LEU A 72 -8.53 -8.63 -7.66
CA LEU A 72 -9.36 -9.17 -6.58
C LEU A 72 -9.26 -10.70 -6.50
N LEU A 73 -9.26 -11.39 -7.64
CA LEU A 73 -9.11 -12.85 -7.66
C LEU A 73 -7.73 -13.30 -7.14
N ALA A 74 -6.67 -12.56 -7.47
CA ALA A 74 -5.32 -12.85 -6.98
C ALA A 74 -5.17 -12.61 -5.46
N LEU A 75 -5.98 -11.73 -4.90
CA LEU A 75 -6.01 -11.43 -3.45
C LEU A 75 -6.92 -12.37 -2.65
N GLN A 76 -7.67 -13.27 -3.31
CA GLN A 76 -8.54 -14.20 -2.62
C GLN A 76 -7.71 -15.25 -1.86
N GLN A 77 -8.03 -15.45 -0.59
CA GLN A 77 -7.45 -16.51 0.23
C GLN A 77 -7.95 -17.90 -0.19
N LEU A 78 -7.24 -18.96 0.23
CA LEU A 78 -7.58 -20.34 -0.10
C LEU A 78 -8.98 -20.76 0.40
N ASP A 79 -9.42 -20.16 1.50
CA ASP A 79 -10.74 -20.35 2.11
C ASP A 79 -11.85 -19.52 1.43
N GLY A 80 -11.49 -18.67 0.47
CA GLY A 80 -12.40 -17.80 -0.26
C GLY A 80 -12.62 -16.41 0.35
N ARG A 81 -11.90 -16.06 1.44
CA ARG A 81 -12.03 -14.77 2.11
C ARG A 81 -11.10 -13.70 1.51
N TRP A 82 -11.44 -12.44 1.79
CA TRP A 82 -10.54 -11.30 1.58
C TRP A 82 -10.23 -10.62 2.91
N ASN A 83 -8.97 -10.22 3.08
CA ASN A 83 -8.56 -9.38 4.19
C ASN A 83 -8.74 -7.90 3.85
N MET A 84 -9.04 -7.11 4.88
CA MET A 84 -9.07 -5.65 4.78
C MET A 84 -7.64 -5.08 4.86
N ASP A 85 -6.81 -5.43 3.88
CA ASP A 85 -5.42 -4.98 3.77
C ASP A 85 -5.31 -3.81 2.77
N ASP A 86 -4.21 -3.06 2.79
CA ASP A 86 -3.97 -1.94 1.87
C ASP A 86 -4.05 -2.36 0.39
N ALA A 87 -3.63 -3.59 0.07
CA ALA A 87 -3.73 -4.14 -1.27
C ALA A 87 -5.19 -4.34 -1.73
N PHE A 88 -6.06 -4.77 -0.81
CA PHE A 88 -7.49 -4.93 -1.09
C PHE A 88 -8.16 -3.57 -1.28
N LEU A 89 -7.86 -2.60 -0.41
CA LEU A 89 -8.35 -1.24 -0.54
C LEU A 89 -7.89 -0.61 -1.86
N HIS A 90 -6.66 -0.86 -2.27
CA HIS A 90 -6.13 -0.39 -3.55
C HIS A 90 -6.86 -1.03 -4.75
N ALA A 91 -7.10 -2.35 -4.71
CA ALA A 91 -7.85 -3.06 -5.75
C ALA A 91 -9.30 -2.55 -5.88
N MET A 92 -9.89 -2.13 -4.75
CA MET A 92 -11.23 -1.53 -4.68
C MET A 92 -11.22 0.00 -4.86
N HIS A 93 -10.10 0.59 -5.27
CA HIS A 93 -9.90 2.03 -5.47
C HIS A 93 -10.23 2.93 -4.27
N GLY A 94 -10.13 2.41 -3.04
CA GLY A 94 -10.49 3.12 -1.82
C GLY A 94 -11.99 3.40 -1.69
N LEU A 95 -12.83 2.75 -2.50
CA LEU A 95 -14.29 2.91 -2.48
C LEU A 95 -14.99 1.98 -1.48
N VAL A 96 -14.23 1.31 -0.61
CA VAL A 96 -14.77 0.38 0.38
C VAL A 96 -15.46 1.19 1.48
N PRO A 97 -16.77 1.00 1.70
CA PRO A 97 -17.50 1.67 2.78
C PRO A 97 -16.96 1.26 4.15
N PRO A 98 -17.13 2.12 5.18
CA PRO A 98 -16.74 1.80 6.54
C PRO A 98 -17.48 0.54 7.04
N CYS A 99 -16.78 -0.28 7.81
CA CYS A 99 -17.36 -1.52 8.35
C CYS A 99 -18.51 -1.21 9.31
N PRO A 100 -19.69 -1.85 9.16
CA PRO A 100 -20.78 -1.69 10.10
C PRO A 100 -20.40 -2.27 11.48
N PRO A 101 -20.95 -1.72 12.58
CA PRO A 101 -20.66 -2.19 13.92
C PRO A 101 -21.12 -3.64 14.11
N GLY A 102 -20.28 -4.47 14.73
CA GLY A 102 -20.57 -5.88 14.99
C GLY A 102 -20.21 -6.85 13.86
N VAL A 103 -19.75 -6.35 12.71
CA VAL A 103 -19.25 -7.19 11.60
C VAL A 103 -17.73 -7.25 11.64
N GLY A 104 -17.16 -8.44 11.45
CA GLY A 104 -15.71 -8.62 11.35
C GLY A 104 -15.15 -8.00 10.07
N SER A 105 -13.97 -7.36 10.15
CA SER A 105 -13.33 -6.69 9.00
C SER A 105 -13.14 -7.61 7.79
N THR A 106 -12.73 -8.86 8.01
CA THR A 106 -12.58 -9.88 6.97
C THR A 106 -13.91 -10.26 6.31
N MET A 107 -14.98 -10.38 7.11
CA MET A 107 -16.32 -10.68 6.59
C MET A 107 -16.84 -9.51 5.76
N TRP A 108 -16.62 -8.27 6.20
CA TRP A 108 -16.99 -7.08 5.46
C TRP A 108 -16.19 -6.92 4.16
N ALA A 109 -14.88 -7.15 4.18
CA ALA A 109 -14.04 -7.15 2.99
C ALA A 109 -14.51 -8.19 1.98
N THR A 110 -14.81 -9.41 2.44
CA THR A 110 -15.34 -10.49 1.60
C THR A 110 -16.71 -10.13 1.01
N ALA A 111 -17.61 -9.53 1.78
CA ALA A 111 -18.91 -9.05 1.31
C ALA A 111 -18.77 -7.96 0.24
N CYS A 112 -17.85 -7.00 0.44
CA CYS A 112 -17.58 -5.93 -0.51
C CYS A 112 -16.95 -6.46 -1.81
N ALA A 113 -15.98 -7.39 -1.70
CA ALA A 113 -15.37 -8.06 -2.84
C ALA A 113 -16.42 -8.80 -3.67
N LEU A 114 -17.30 -9.55 -3.01
CA LEU A 114 -18.36 -10.33 -3.67
C LEU A 114 -19.39 -9.42 -4.35
N ALA A 115 -19.73 -8.30 -3.72
CA ALA A 115 -20.61 -7.29 -4.30
C ALA A 115 -19.98 -6.60 -5.52
N ALA A 116 -18.66 -6.38 -5.51
CA ALA A 116 -17.92 -5.87 -6.67
C ALA A 116 -17.92 -6.87 -7.82
N LEU A 117 -17.49 -8.11 -7.57
CA LEU A 117 -17.37 -9.16 -8.58
C LEU A 117 -18.72 -9.45 -9.27
N ARG A 118 -19.82 -9.51 -8.51
CA ARG A 118 -21.16 -9.78 -9.04
C ARG A 118 -21.74 -8.68 -9.93
N ARG A 119 -21.15 -7.48 -9.94
CA ARG A 119 -21.58 -6.39 -10.83
C ARG A 119 -21.02 -6.52 -12.25
N HIS A 120 -20.14 -7.51 -12.49
CA HIS A 120 -19.49 -7.73 -13.78
C HIS A 120 -19.93 -9.05 -14.41
N PRO A 121 -21.09 -9.07 -15.10
CA PRO A 121 -21.64 -10.30 -15.69
C PRO A 121 -20.80 -10.85 -16.85
N ALA A 122 -19.89 -10.05 -17.42
CA ALA A 122 -19.04 -10.45 -18.55
C ALA A 122 -18.04 -11.56 -18.19
N ASP A 123 -17.62 -11.65 -16.93
CA ASP A 123 -16.63 -12.62 -16.45
C ASP A 123 -17.24 -13.75 -15.62
N PHE A 124 -18.55 -13.98 -15.74
CA PHE A 124 -19.32 -14.90 -14.89
C PHE A 124 -18.69 -16.30 -14.78
N GLU A 125 -18.24 -16.89 -15.89
CA GLU A 125 -17.61 -18.22 -15.89
C GLU A 125 -16.34 -18.30 -15.03
N ARG A 126 -15.57 -17.22 -14.96
CA ARG A 126 -14.34 -17.15 -14.15
C ARG A 126 -14.65 -16.88 -12.68
N LEU A 127 -15.79 -16.26 -12.41
CA LEU A 127 -16.19 -15.81 -11.08
C LEU A 127 -17.03 -16.83 -10.31
N ASP A 128 -17.59 -17.84 -10.98
CA ASP A 128 -18.52 -18.78 -10.35
C ASP A 128 -17.90 -19.53 -9.16
N LEU A 129 -16.71 -20.12 -9.35
CA LEU A 129 -16.00 -20.84 -8.28
C LEU A 129 -15.47 -19.91 -7.16
N PRO A 130 -14.81 -18.78 -7.44
CA PRO A 130 -14.43 -17.80 -6.42
C PRO A 130 -15.62 -17.26 -5.61
N CYS A 131 -16.73 -16.93 -6.28
CA CYS A 131 -17.91 -16.38 -5.63
C CYS A 131 -18.64 -17.42 -4.80
N SER A 132 -18.71 -18.67 -5.24
CA SER A 132 -19.36 -19.75 -4.48
C SER A 132 -18.64 -20.01 -3.16
N LYS A 133 -17.29 -20.03 -3.18
CA LYS A 133 -16.48 -20.13 -1.95
C LYS A 133 -16.72 -18.96 -1.02
N ALA A 134 -16.66 -17.75 -1.54
CA ALA A 134 -16.83 -16.54 -0.75
C ALA A 134 -18.23 -16.41 -0.12
N LEU A 135 -19.28 -16.89 -0.79
CA LEU A 135 -20.63 -16.94 -0.22
C LEU A 135 -20.74 -17.82 1.02
N THR A 136 -19.93 -18.87 1.13
CA THR A 136 -19.93 -19.71 2.33
C THR A 136 -19.35 -19.00 3.56
N GLN A 137 -18.65 -17.89 3.36
CA GLN A 137 -17.93 -17.16 4.39
C GLN A 137 -18.62 -15.86 4.83
N VAL A 138 -19.71 -15.46 4.15
CA VAL A 138 -20.39 -14.19 4.38
C VAL A 138 -21.87 -14.43 4.69
N ASP A 139 -22.35 -13.80 5.75
CA ASP A 139 -23.77 -13.79 6.08
C ASP A 139 -24.58 -13.02 5.04
N ALA A 140 -25.75 -13.56 4.66
CA ALA A 140 -26.61 -12.97 3.64
C ALA A 140 -26.98 -11.51 3.95
N GLN A 141 -27.21 -11.19 5.22
CA GLN A 141 -27.52 -9.83 5.68
C GLN A 141 -26.35 -8.86 5.45
N VAL A 142 -25.13 -9.28 5.79
CA VAL A 142 -23.92 -8.47 5.60
C VAL A 142 -23.65 -8.26 4.11
N PHE A 143 -23.92 -9.27 3.29
CA PHE A 143 -23.83 -9.16 1.84
C PHE A 143 -24.82 -8.14 1.26
N GLU A 144 -26.08 -8.14 1.70
CA GLU A 144 -27.06 -7.13 1.26
C GLU A 144 -26.67 -5.72 1.68
N TRP A 145 -26.13 -5.55 2.89
CA TRP A 145 -25.59 -4.25 3.32
C TRP A 145 -24.43 -3.80 2.43
N ALA A 146 -23.50 -4.69 2.10
CA ALA A 146 -22.40 -4.38 1.19
C ALA A 146 -22.91 -3.99 -0.20
N LYS A 147 -23.91 -4.70 -0.74
CA LYS A 147 -24.52 -4.37 -2.04
C LYS A 147 -25.12 -2.97 -2.08
N GLN A 148 -25.75 -2.53 -0.98
CA GLN A 148 -26.36 -1.20 -0.87
C GLN A 148 -25.32 -0.11 -0.66
N ALA A 149 -24.29 -0.38 0.15
CA ALA A 149 -23.29 0.61 0.53
C ALA A 149 -22.20 0.81 -0.54
N LEU A 150 -21.89 -0.21 -1.34
CA LEU A 150 -20.77 -0.17 -2.27
C LEU A 150 -21.13 0.67 -3.52
N PRO A 151 -20.38 1.73 -3.86
CA PRO A 151 -20.58 2.48 -5.10
C PRO A 151 -20.12 1.68 -6.32
N HIS A 152 -20.47 2.11 -7.54
CA HIS A 152 -20.04 1.42 -8.76
C HIS A 152 -18.51 1.45 -8.90
N ILE A 153 -17.89 0.27 -9.02
CA ILE A 153 -16.44 0.12 -9.18
C ILE A 153 -16.13 0.01 -10.67
N PRO A 154 -15.26 0.87 -11.22
CA PRO A 154 -14.84 0.75 -12.61
C PRO A 154 -13.97 -0.49 -12.82
N ASN A 155 -14.14 -1.19 -13.94
CA ASN A 155 -13.31 -2.34 -14.31
C ASN A 155 -11.96 -1.97 -14.93
N ALA A 156 -11.85 -0.74 -15.44
CA ALA A 156 -10.73 -0.35 -16.27
C ALA A 156 -9.46 -0.09 -15.43
N ALA A 157 -8.31 -0.52 -15.95
CA ALA A 157 -6.95 -0.15 -15.56
C ALA A 157 -6.66 1.38 -15.49
N ASN A 158 -7.64 2.24 -15.73
CA ASN A 158 -7.41 3.63 -16.08
C ASN A 158 -7.84 4.61 -14.99
N THR A 159 -6.82 5.33 -14.51
CA THR A 159 -6.79 6.79 -14.25
C THR A 159 -6.56 7.27 -12.82
N VAL A 160 -5.43 6.86 -12.23
CA VAL A 160 -4.69 7.74 -11.29
C VAL A 160 -4.33 9.10 -11.94
N HIS A 161 -4.43 9.22 -13.27
CA HIS A 161 -4.19 10.47 -13.98
C HIS A 161 -5.35 11.48 -14.04
N ARG A 162 -6.58 11.17 -13.59
CA ARG A 162 -7.70 12.13 -13.71
C ARG A 162 -8.06 12.90 -12.44
N CYS A 163 -7.68 12.44 -11.25
CA CYS A 163 -8.04 13.17 -10.03
C CYS A 163 -7.16 14.40 -9.76
N PHE A 164 -5.90 14.41 -10.25
CA PHE A 164 -5.02 15.57 -10.05
C PHE A 164 -5.32 16.77 -10.97
N LYS A 165 -6.05 16.58 -12.08
CA LYS A 165 -6.29 17.66 -13.04
C LYS A 165 -7.54 18.49 -12.72
N GLN A 166 -8.52 17.94 -11.99
CA GLN A 166 -9.76 18.67 -11.68
C GLN A 166 -9.65 19.66 -10.51
N CYS A 167 -8.59 19.60 -9.70
CA CYS A 167 -8.36 20.56 -8.61
C CYS A 167 -7.49 21.76 -9.01
N VAL A 168 -6.80 21.73 -10.16
CA VAL A 168 -5.94 22.84 -10.60
C VAL A 168 -6.71 23.87 -11.44
N ASP A 169 -7.76 23.46 -12.15
CA ASP A 169 -8.55 24.37 -13.00
C ASP A 169 -9.62 25.20 -12.24
N LYS A 170 -9.62 25.16 -10.91
CA LYS A 170 -10.47 26.03 -10.06
C LYS A 170 -9.69 27.12 -9.31
N VAL A 171 -8.40 27.26 -9.58
CA VAL A 171 -7.54 28.33 -9.00
C VAL A 171 -6.78 29.06 -10.11
N ALA A 172 -7.45 29.33 -11.22
CA ALA A 172 -6.99 30.26 -12.26
C ALA A 172 -8.08 31.30 -12.52
#